data_AF-A0A075KER3-F1
#
_entry.id   AF-A0A075KER3-F1
#
_cell.length_a   1.000
_cell.length_b   1.000
_cell.length_c   1.000
_cell.angle_alpha   90.00
_cell.angle_beta   90.00
_cell.angle_gamma   90.00
#
_symmetry.space_group_name_H-M   'P 1'
#
loop_
_entity.id
_entity.type
_entity.pdbx_description
1 polymer ?
#
loop_
_entity_poly.entity_id
_entity_poly.type
_entity_poly.pdbx_seq_one_letter_code
_entity_poly.pdbx_strand_id
1 'polypeptide(L)'
;MVESRVAKKNLIVMATAIIIFLIMATMAIVKWFVLQIYQPAELLFYVVILIALVRRVSAKYKYEIDSTCLRIAKHTVTGETAYEVPYQNIIGIYHYQPKLIGVIKFRRTYSLHSALDGREVWTLAYTVTGRQGKTEICRIYFKPGEDLLLELKAVMPDKVMVAEDVVIKKTITDD
;
A
#
# COMPACT_ATOMS: atom_id res chain seq x y z
N MET A 1 -12.86 7.14 11.04
CA MET A 1 -12.47 5.79 10.54
C MET A 1 -12.75 5.73 9.05
N VAL A 2 -11.72 5.55 8.22
CA VAL A 2 -11.86 5.55 6.75
C VAL A 2 -11.32 4.26 6.16
N GLU A 3 -12.15 3.54 5.40
CA GLU A 3 -11.74 2.33 4.70
C GLU A 3 -11.26 2.63 3.26
N SER A 4 -10.37 1.77 2.76
CA SER A 4 -9.96 1.77 1.35
C SER A 4 -11.18 1.55 0.44
N ARG A 5 -11.34 2.38 -0.59
CA ARG A 5 -12.49 2.29 -1.52
C ARG A 5 -11.99 1.65 -2.80
N VAL A 6 -12.46 0.43 -3.07
CA VAL A 6 -12.15 -0.28 -4.33
C VAL A 6 -12.84 0.45 -5.47
N ALA A 7 -12.07 0.91 -6.47
CA ALA A 7 -12.64 1.52 -7.65
C ALA A 7 -13.36 0.45 -8.50
N LYS A 8 -14.62 0.70 -8.89
CA LYS A 8 -15.42 -0.22 -9.71
C LYS A 8 -14.70 -0.63 -11.00
N LYS A 9 -14.04 0.33 -11.67
CA LYS A 9 -13.20 0.09 -12.86
C LYS A 9 -12.10 -0.93 -12.58
N ASN A 10 -11.36 -0.75 -11.48
CA ASN A 10 -10.24 -1.64 -11.13
C ASN A 10 -10.74 -3.05 -10.75
N LEU A 11 -11.89 -3.14 -10.10
CA LEU A 11 -12.53 -4.43 -9.80
C LEU A 11 -12.94 -5.15 -11.08
N ILE A 12 -13.59 -4.46 -12.03
CA ILE A 12 -13.99 -5.03 -13.32
C ILE A 12 -12.76 -5.55 -14.08
N VAL A 13 -11.71 -4.74 -14.20
CA VAL A 13 -10.46 -5.14 -14.88
C VAL A 13 -9.85 -6.40 -14.24
N MET A 14 -9.78 -6.45 -12.91
CA MET A 14 -9.26 -7.62 -12.20
C MET A 14 -10.16 -8.85 -12.37
N ALA A 15 -11.48 -8.69 -12.34
CA ALA A 15 -12.43 -9.78 -12.56
C ALA A 15 -12.31 -10.36 -13.98
N THR A 16 -12.23 -9.49 -15.00
CA THR A 16 -12.02 -9.91 -16.39
C THR A 16 -10.70 -10.66 -16.55
N ALA A 17 -9.61 -10.17 -15.94
CA ALA A 17 -8.32 -10.87 -15.97
C ALA A 17 -8.41 -12.27 -15.33
N ILE A 18 -9.07 -12.40 -14.18
CA ILE A 18 -9.27 -13.70 -13.51
C ILE A 18 -10.05 -14.66 -14.40
N ILE A 19 -11.11 -14.19 -15.07
CA ILE A 19 -11.91 -15.02 -15.99
C ILE A 19 -11.07 -15.52 -17.17
N ILE A 20 -10.26 -14.65 -17.78
CA ILE A 20 -9.38 -15.02 -18.90
C ILE A 20 -8.38 -16.09 -18.46
N PHE A 21 -7.69 -15.88 -17.34
CA PHE A 21 -6.72 -16.86 -16.83
C PHE A 21 -7.36 -18.18 -16.39
N LEU A 22 -8.61 -18.15 -15.90
CA LEU A 22 -9.38 -19.37 -15.63
C LEU A 22 -9.65 -20.15 -16.92
N ILE A 23 -10.11 -19.48 -17.98
CA ILE A 23 -10.34 -20.12 -19.28
C ILE A 23 -9.04 -20.73 -19.82
N MET A 24 -7.92 -20.01 -19.74
CA MET A 24 -6.61 -20.53 -20.17
C MET A 24 -6.16 -21.75 -19.34
N ALA A 25 -6.37 -21.72 -18.02
CA ALA A 25 -6.08 -22.86 -17.15
C ALA A 25 -6.96 -24.07 -17.49
N THR A 26 -8.26 -23.87 -17.72
CA THR A 26 -9.18 -24.94 -18.15
C THR A 26 -8.77 -25.52 -19.50
N MET A 27 -8.39 -24.69 -20.47
CA MET A 27 -7.87 -25.13 -21.76
C MET A 27 -6.59 -25.97 -21.62
N ALA A 28 -5.68 -25.58 -20.72
CA ALA A 28 -4.48 -26.35 -20.43
C ALA A 28 -4.80 -27.74 -19.84
N ILE A 29 -5.81 -27.82 -18.95
CA ILE A 29 -6.30 -29.08 -18.40
C ILE A 29 -6.92 -29.96 -19.51
N VAL A 30 -7.72 -29.37 -20.40
CA VAL A 30 -8.33 -30.10 -21.54
C VAL A 30 -7.26 -30.64 -22.48
N LYS A 31 -6.23 -29.84 -22.82
CA LYS A 31 -5.08 -30.32 -23.63
C LYS A 31 -4.41 -31.53 -22.99
N TRP A 32 -4.26 -31.52 -21.67
CA TRP A 32 -3.66 -32.64 -20.95
C TRP A 32 -4.53 -33.90 -21.08
N PHE A 33 -5.82 -33.82 -20.75
CA PHE A 33 -6.69 -35.01 -20.70
C PHE A 33 -7.12 -35.54 -22.07
N VAL A 34 -7.41 -34.65 -23.03
CA VAL A 34 -7.97 -35.03 -24.35
C VAL A 34 -6.88 -35.22 -25.40
N LEU A 35 -5.90 -34.31 -25.44
CA LEU A 35 -4.85 -34.30 -26.48
C LEU A 35 -3.56 -35.00 -26.03
N GLN A 36 -3.46 -35.43 -24.77
CA GLN A 36 -2.26 -36.05 -24.18
C GLN A 36 -0.98 -35.21 -24.36
N ILE A 37 -1.13 -33.88 -24.42
CA ILE A 37 -0.01 -32.94 -24.47
C ILE A 37 0.32 -32.52 -23.04
N TYR A 38 1.43 -33.05 -22.51
CA TYR A 38 1.84 -32.83 -21.13
C TYR A 38 2.71 -31.58 -21.02
N GLN A 39 2.12 -30.46 -20.58
CA GLN A 39 2.83 -29.19 -20.33
C GLN A 39 2.55 -28.67 -18.91
N PRO A 40 3.13 -29.31 -17.87
CA PRO A 40 2.87 -28.95 -16.47
C PRO A 40 3.33 -27.54 -16.10
N ALA A 41 4.37 -27.02 -16.77
CA ALA A 41 4.86 -25.66 -16.56
C ALA A 41 3.82 -24.59 -16.95
N GLU A 42 3.06 -24.83 -18.03
CA GLU A 42 2.01 -23.90 -18.49
C GLU A 42 0.89 -23.81 -17.44
N LEU A 43 0.44 -24.95 -16.93
CA LEU A 43 -0.60 -25.00 -15.89
C LEU A 43 -0.15 -24.32 -14.59
N LEU A 44 1.06 -24.62 -14.13
CA LEU A 44 1.62 -23.99 -12.93
C LEU A 44 1.68 -22.47 -13.07
N PHE A 45 2.08 -21.97 -14.24
CA PHE A 45 2.13 -20.53 -14.51
C PHE A 45 0.76 -19.87 -14.34
N TYR A 46 -0.29 -20.43 -14.93
CA TYR A 46 -1.65 -19.89 -14.79
C TYR A 46 -2.14 -19.95 -13.33
N VAL A 47 -1.88 -21.04 -12.62
CA VAL A 47 -2.26 -21.20 -11.20
C VAL A 47 -1.57 -20.14 -10.33
N VAL A 48 -0.27 -19.91 -10.51
CA VAL A 48 0.48 -18.90 -9.76
C VAL A 48 -0.07 -17.50 -10.02
N ILE A 49 -0.39 -17.17 -11.27
CA ILE A 49 -1.00 -15.88 -11.63
C ILE A 49 -2.37 -15.72 -10.98
N LEU A 50 -3.23 -16.74 -11.05
CA LEU A 50 -4.56 -16.70 -10.43
C LEU A 50 -4.46 -16.46 -8.92
N ILE A 51 -3.56 -17.17 -8.22
CA ILE A 51 -3.31 -16.96 -6.80
C ILE A 51 -2.84 -15.52 -6.52
N ALA A 52 -1.94 -14.99 -7.35
CA ALA A 52 -1.44 -13.62 -7.20
C ALA A 52 -2.55 -12.57 -7.43
N LEU A 53 -3.42 -12.76 -8.42
CA LEU A 53 -4.56 -11.87 -8.71
C LEU A 53 -5.57 -11.88 -7.55
N VAL A 54 -5.94 -13.06 -7.05
CA VAL A 54 -6.85 -13.18 -5.91
C VAL A 54 -6.28 -12.48 -4.68
N ARG A 55 -5.00 -12.73 -4.34
CA ARG A 55 -4.33 -12.06 -3.22
C ARG A 55 -4.32 -10.53 -3.37
N ARG A 56 -4.14 -10.02 -4.59
CA ARG A 56 -4.16 -8.58 -4.88
C ARG A 56 -5.54 -7.98 -4.67
N VAL A 57 -6.61 -8.72 -5.00
CA VAL A 57 -7.99 -8.26 -4.82
C VAL A 57 -8.41 -8.25 -3.35
N SER A 58 -7.97 -9.22 -2.57
CA SER A 58 -8.41 -9.37 -1.18
C SER A 58 -7.76 -8.39 -0.19
N ALA A 59 -6.72 -7.65 -0.57
CA ALA A 59 -6.04 -6.73 0.33
C ALA A 59 -6.88 -5.45 0.54
N LYS A 60 -7.46 -5.32 1.73
CA LYS A 60 -8.20 -4.13 2.20
C LYS A 60 -7.42 -3.42 3.28
N TYR A 61 -7.53 -2.10 3.31
CA TYR A 61 -6.84 -1.26 4.30
C TYR A 61 -7.86 -0.42 5.05
N LYS A 62 -7.67 -0.30 6.37
CA LYS A 62 -8.43 0.58 7.23
C LYS A 62 -7.50 1.61 7.85
N TYR A 63 -7.95 2.84 7.87
CA TYR A 63 -7.25 3.97 8.45
C TYR A 63 -8.05 4.48 9.64
N GLU A 64 -7.41 4.44 10.81
CA GLU A 64 -7.98 4.84 12.09
C GLU A 64 -7.11 5.94 12.68
N ILE A 65 -7.74 7.07 12.98
CA ILE A 65 -7.13 8.18 13.70
C ILE A 65 -7.49 7.95 15.16
N ASP A 66 -6.48 7.62 15.97
CA ASP A 66 -6.61 7.59 17.42
C ASP A 66 -6.18 8.94 18.00
N SER A 67 -6.40 9.14 19.30
CA SER A 67 -5.99 10.30 20.06
C SER A 67 -4.47 10.53 20.10
N THR A 68 -3.67 9.46 20.00
CA THR A 68 -2.20 9.51 20.17
C THR A 68 -1.40 8.99 18.97
N CYS A 69 -2.02 8.19 18.10
CA CYS A 69 -1.34 7.55 16.98
C CYS A 69 -2.26 7.43 15.75
N LEU A 70 -1.62 7.37 14.58
CA LEU A 70 -2.26 6.95 13.33
C LEU A 70 -2.13 5.43 13.21
N ARG A 71 -3.26 4.73 13.20
CA ARG A 71 -3.31 3.28 13.01
C ARG A 71 -3.74 2.94 11.58
N ILE A 72 -2.92 2.13 10.93
CA ILE A 72 -3.16 1.62 9.58
C ILE A 72 -3.24 0.10 9.65
N ALA A 73 -4.46 -0.43 9.55
CA ALA A 73 -4.70 -1.87 9.58
C ALA A 73 -4.82 -2.43 8.15
N LYS A 74 -4.04 -3.46 7.85
CA LYS A 74 -4.14 -4.25 6.62
C LYS A 74 -4.90 -5.53 6.92
N HIS A 75 -6.06 -5.70 6.30
CA HIS A 75 -6.77 -6.96 6.28
C HIS A 75 -6.43 -7.74 5.01
N THR A 76 -5.92 -8.96 5.21
CA THR A 76 -5.66 -9.94 4.16
C THR A 76 -6.44 -11.21 4.46
N VAL A 77 -6.63 -12.08 3.47
CA VAL A 77 -7.28 -13.39 3.66
C VAL A 77 -6.63 -14.22 4.78
N THR A 78 -5.33 -14.04 5.01
CA THR A 78 -4.53 -14.80 5.99
C THR A 78 -4.49 -14.15 7.38
N GLY A 79 -5.03 -12.94 7.55
CA GLY A 79 -5.03 -12.25 8.85
C GLY A 79 -4.97 -10.73 8.75
N GLU A 80 -4.92 -10.09 9.91
CA GLU A 80 -4.82 -8.64 10.07
C GLU A 80 -3.42 -8.25 10.57
N THR A 81 -2.88 -7.15 10.03
CA THR A 81 -1.64 -6.55 10.52
C THR A 81 -1.86 -5.05 10.68
N ALA A 82 -1.70 -4.55 11.91
CA ALA A 82 -1.82 -3.13 12.21
C ALA A 82 -0.45 -2.46 12.32
N TYR A 83 -0.35 -1.26 11.79
CA TYR A 83 0.81 -0.38 11.90
C TYR A 83 0.38 0.86 12.66
N GLU A 84 1.00 1.11 13.81
CA GLU A 84 0.73 2.27 14.64
C GLU A 84 1.90 3.25 14.54
N VAL A 85 1.61 4.50 14.18
CA VAL A 85 2.61 5.56 14.08
C VAL A 85 2.22 6.69 15.04
N PRO A 86 2.98 6.89 16.13
CA PRO A 86 2.73 8.00 17.06
C PRO A 86 2.88 9.37 16.37
N TYR A 87 1.99 10.31 16.69
CA TYR A 87 1.99 11.65 16.07
C TYR A 87 3.27 12.46 16.32
N GLN A 88 3.93 12.20 17.45
CA GLN A 88 5.19 12.83 17.83
C GLN A 88 6.31 12.49 16.83
N ASN A 89 6.32 11.25 16.33
CA ASN A 89 7.35 10.74 15.43
C ASN A 89 7.10 11.11 13.96
N ILE A 90 5.91 11.62 13.62
CA ILE A 90 5.59 12.06 12.26
C ILE A 90 6.35 13.34 11.97
N ILE A 91 7.11 13.33 10.88
CA ILE A 91 7.85 14.50 10.37
C ILE A 91 6.93 15.31 9.46
N GLY A 92 6.20 14.63 8.58
CA GLY A 92 5.22 15.24 7.70
C GLY A 92 4.50 14.27 6.77
N ILE A 93 3.34 14.72 6.28
CA ILE A 93 2.50 14.04 5.32
C ILE A 93 2.39 14.92 4.07
N TYR A 94 2.83 14.39 2.94
CA TYR A 94 2.90 15.11 1.66
C TYR A 94 2.40 14.26 0.49
N HIS A 95 1.98 14.91 -0.58
CA HIS A 95 1.49 14.24 -1.77
C HIS A 95 2.64 13.48 -2.46
N TYR A 96 2.43 12.21 -2.82
CA TYR A 96 3.47 11.42 -3.47
C TYR A 96 3.79 11.96 -4.87
N GLN A 97 5.08 12.21 -5.14
CA GLN A 97 5.57 12.53 -6.47
C GLN A 97 6.67 11.54 -6.86
N PRO A 98 6.58 10.88 -8.03
CA PRO A 98 7.63 9.99 -8.50
C PRO A 98 8.86 10.81 -8.92
N LYS A 99 9.87 10.88 -8.04
CA LYS A 99 11.17 11.50 -8.30
C LYS A 99 12.25 10.42 -8.41
N LEU A 100 13.14 10.56 -9.40
CA LEU A 100 14.23 9.59 -9.65
C LEU A 100 15.31 9.59 -8.56
N ILE A 101 15.55 10.75 -7.92
CA ILE A 101 16.57 10.92 -6.88
C ILE A 101 15.91 11.68 -5.72
N GLY A 102 15.82 11.04 -4.55
CA GLY A 102 15.36 11.66 -3.32
C GLY A 102 16.54 12.20 -2.51
N VAL A 103 16.38 13.39 -1.93
CA VAL A 103 17.39 14.00 -1.04
C VAL A 103 17.46 13.25 0.30
N ILE A 104 16.33 12.70 0.78
CA ILE A 104 16.25 11.91 2.00
C ILE A 104 16.51 10.43 1.70
N LYS A 105 17.45 9.82 2.43
CA LYS A 105 17.64 8.37 2.45
C LYS A 105 16.65 7.70 3.40
N PHE A 106 15.51 7.27 2.88
CA PHE A 106 14.56 6.44 3.64
C PHE A 106 15.13 5.04 3.86
N ARG A 107 15.25 4.61 5.12
CA ARG A 107 15.76 3.27 5.44
C ARG A 107 14.72 2.18 5.20
N ARG A 108 13.44 2.46 5.44
CA ARG A 108 12.33 1.53 5.20
C ARG A 108 11.19 2.22 4.46
N THR A 109 10.58 1.47 3.56
CA THR A 109 9.42 1.91 2.77
C THR A 109 8.31 0.88 2.91
N TYR A 110 7.13 1.32 3.36
CA TYR A 110 5.95 0.48 3.51
C TYR A 110 4.84 0.93 2.56
N SER A 111 4.36 0.04 1.71
CA SER A 111 3.22 0.29 0.83
C SER A 111 1.93 -0.20 1.50
N LEU A 112 1.26 0.70 2.23
CA LEU A 112 0.03 0.44 2.98
C LEU A 112 -1.20 1.06 2.30
N HIS A 113 -1.37 0.75 1.02
CA HIS A 113 -2.55 1.11 0.25
C HIS A 113 -2.97 -0.04 -0.65
N SER A 114 -4.27 -0.11 -0.95
CA SER A 114 -4.78 -1.06 -1.92
C SER A 114 -4.42 -0.63 -3.34
N ALA A 115 -3.98 -1.59 -4.14
CA ALA A 115 -3.77 -1.40 -5.58
C ALA A 115 -5.09 -1.13 -6.33
N LEU A 116 -6.21 -1.57 -5.74
CA LEU A 116 -7.55 -1.39 -6.29
C LEU A 116 -8.15 -0.02 -5.97
N ASP A 117 -7.61 0.69 -4.99
CA ASP A 117 -8.11 2.02 -4.64
C ASP A 117 -7.67 3.05 -5.69
N GLY A 118 -8.61 3.85 -6.19
CA GLY A 118 -8.36 4.85 -7.23
C GLY A 118 -7.84 6.19 -6.72
N ARG A 119 -7.79 6.40 -5.40
CA ARG A 119 -7.37 7.67 -4.78
C ARG A 119 -5.87 7.93 -4.93
N GLU A 120 -5.52 9.20 -4.79
CA GLU A 120 -4.12 9.67 -4.80
C GLU A 120 -3.32 9.07 -3.64
N VAL A 121 -2.05 8.79 -3.93
CA VAL A 121 -1.12 8.24 -2.93
C VAL A 121 -0.48 9.40 -2.17
N TRP A 122 -0.47 9.27 -0.85
CA TRP A 122 0.20 10.19 0.05
C TRP A 122 1.36 9.48 0.74
N THR A 123 2.39 10.25 1.07
CA THR A 123 3.57 9.77 1.77
C THR A 123 3.58 10.34 3.18
N LEU A 124 3.65 9.45 4.16
CA LEU A 124 3.88 9.80 5.56
C LEU A 124 5.33 9.47 5.89
N ALA A 125 6.11 10.49 6.25
CA ALA A 125 7.47 10.36 6.73
C ALA A 125 7.48 10.42 8.26
N TYR A 126 8.16 9.46 8.89
CA TYR A 126 8.23 9.36 10.35
C TYR A 126 9.57 8.77 10.79
N THR A 127 9.96 9.08 12.01
CA THR A 127 11.16 8.55 12.65
C THR A 127 10.86 7.32 13.49
N VAL A 128 11.80 6.39 13.54
CA VAL A 128 11.78 5.26 14.47
C VAL A 128 13.16 5.08 15.09
N THR A 129 13.18 4.70 16.36
CA THR A 129 14.43 4.35 17.03
C THR A 129 14.91 2.99 16.53
N GLY A 130 16.05 2.97 15.86
CA GLY A 130 16.68 1.77 15.33
C GLY A 130 17.29 0.86 16.41
N ARG A 131 17.71 -0.34 16.00
CA ARG A 131 18.32 -1.36 16.90
C ARG A 131 19.60 -0.91 17.62
N GLN A 132 20.24 0.16 17.17
CA GLN A 132 21.47 0.71 17.76
C GLN A 132 21.25 2.10 18.39
N GLY A 133 20.01 2.47 18.69
CA GLY A 133 19.67 3.80 19.23
C GLY A 133 19.74 4.94 18.21
N LYS A 134 20.10 4.65 16.96
CA LYS A 134 20.09 5.63 15.86
C LYS A 134 18.68 5.88 15.36
N THR A 135 18.34 7.15 15.14
CA THR A 135 17.08 7.55 14.50
C THR A 135 17.08 7.11 13.04
N GLU A 136 16.08 6.32 12.63
CA GLU A 136 15.89 5.88 11.26
C GLU A 136 14.64 6.57 10.67
N ILE A 137 14.78 7.17 9.49
CA ILE A 137 13.64 7.75 8.77
C ILE A 137 12.96 6.66 7.94
N CYS A 138 11.67 6.47 8.18
CA CYS A 138 10.80 5.55 7.46
C CYS A 138 9.73 6.32 6.69
N ARG A 139 9.17 5.66 5.67
CA ARG A 139 8.00 6.18 4.96
C ARG A 139 6.91 5.15 4.75
N ILE A 140 5.67 5.61 4.81
CA ILE A 140 4.48 4.85 4.47
C ILE A 140 3.77 5.51 3.28
N TYR A 141 3.45 4.72 2.27
CA TYR A 141 2.55 5.11 1.19
C TYR A 141 1.14 4.64 1.50
N PHE A 142 0.20 5.56 1.60
CA PHE A 142 -1.19 5.26 1.93
C PHE A 142 -2.15 6.14 1.12
N LYS A 143 -3.45 5.81 1.16
CA LYS A 143 -4.49 6.51 0.39
C LYS A 143 -5.57 7.05 1.36
N PRO A 144 -5.31 8.19 2.02
CA PRO A 144 -6.17 8.71 3.08
C PRO A 144 -7.57 9.11 2.58
N GLY A 145 -7.67 9.65 1.37
CA GLY A 145 -8.85 10.42 0.95
C GLY A 145 -8.92 11.79 1.63
N GLU A 146 -9.79 12.66 1.12
CA GLU A 146 -9.88 14.05 1.58
C GLU A 146 -10.37 14.16 3.03
N ASP A 147 -11.41 13.39 3.39
CA ASP A 147 -11.98 13.40 4.75
C ASP A 147 -10.92 13.08 5.83
N LEU A 148 -10.11 12.04 5.60
CA LEU A 148 -9.06 11.64 6.53
C LEU A 148 -7.93 12.67 6.60
N LEU A 149 -7.60 13.32 5.48
CA LEU A 149 -6.59 14.40 5.47
C LEU A 149 -7.05 15.61 6.26
N LEU A 150 -8.34 15.97 6.16
CA LEU A 150 -8.93 17.06 6.93
C LEU A 150 -8.94 16.74 8.43
N GLU A 151 -9.33 15.52 8.81
CA GLU A 151 -9.26 15.05 10.20
C GLU A 151 -7.82 15.08 10.72
N LEU A 152 -6.85 14.57 9.95
CA LEU A 152 -5.43 14.62 10.32
C LEU A 152 -4.92 16.05 10.47
N LYS A 153 -5.36 16.98 9.61
CA LYS A 153 -4.99 18.39 9.67
C LYS A 153 -5.56 19.07 10.91
N ALA A 154 -6.74 18.68 11.37
CA ALA A 154 -7.30 19.19 12.63
C ALA A 154 -6.45 18.77 13.84
N VAL A 155 -5.88 17.56 13.82
CA VAL A 155 -5.01 17.04 14.90
C VAL A 155 -3.57 17.59 14.80
N MET A 156 -3.03 17.70 13.58
CA MET A 156 -1.64 18.10 13.30
C MET A 156 -1.56 19.13 12.15
N PRO A 157 -1.93 20.40 12.37
CA PRO A 157 -2.04 21.39 11.30
C PRO A 157 -0.71 21.64 10.57
N ASP A 158 0.42 21.60 11.29
CA ASP A 158 1.74 21.95 10.76
C ASP A 158 2.48 20.78 10.07
N LYS A 159 1.89 19.59 10.07
CA LYS A 159 2.52 18.36 9.56
C LYS A 159 1.76 17.73 8.39
N VAL A 160 0.54 18.18 8.11
CA VAL A 160 -0.37 17.54 7.14
C VAL A 160 -0.55 18.43 5.91
N MET A 161 -0.48 17.84 4.71
CA MET A 161 -0.50 18.56 3.43
C MET A 161 0.65 19.55 3.26
N VAL A 162 1.82 19.19 3.78
CA VAL A 162 3.03 20.02 3.71
C VAL A 162 3.78 19.71 2.42
N ALA A 163 4.48 20.70 1.85
CA ALA A 163 5.36 20.49 0.71
C ALA A 163 6.53 19.55 1.10
N GLU A 164 6.93 18.67 0.18
CA GLU A 164 8.02 17.71 0.40
C GLU A 164 9.31 18.43 0.84
N ASP A 165 9.62 19.58 0.25
CA ASP A 165 10.85 20.35 0.55
C ASP A 165 10.93 20.81 2.01
N VAL A 166 9.79 21.08 2.65
CA VAL A 166 9.75 21.47 4.08
C VAL A 166 10.03 20.26 4.97
N VAL A 167 9.53 19.08 4.60
CA VAL A 167 9.83 17.82 5.30
C VAL A 167 11.32 17.49 5.15
N ILE A 168 11.88 17.65 3.96
CA ILE A 168 13.32 17.47 3.69
C ILE A 168 14.16 18.41 4.56
N LYS A 169 13.81 19.71 4.62
CA LYS A 169 14.53 20.66 5.47
C LYS A 169 14.51 20.26 6.94
N LYS A 170 13.33 19.90 7.47
CA LYS A 170 13.19 19.43 8.87
C LYS A 170 14.09 18.22 9.15
N THR A 171 14.12 17.25 8.24
CA THR A 171 14.98 16.06 8.41
C THR A 171 16.48 16.34 8.37
N ILE A 172 16.93 17.41 7.70
CA ILE A 172 18.35 17.77 7.61
C ILE A 172 18.78 18.64 8.79
N THR A 173 17.86 19.43 9.38
CA THR A 173 18.15 20.29 10.54
C THR A 173 18.19 19.53 11.87
N ASP A 174 17.50 18.39 11.96
CA ASP A 174 17.47 17.52 13.16
C ASP A 174 18.59 16.45 13.21
N ASP A 175 19.46 16.37 12.18
CA ASP A 175 20.61 15.45 12.08
C ASP A 175 21.91 16.18 12.50
#